data_AF-A0AAW6H958-F1
#
_entry.id   AF-A0AAW6H958-F1
#
_cell.length_a   1.000
_cell.length_b   1.000
_cell.length_c   1.000
_cell.angle_alpha   90.00
_cell.angle_beta   90.00
_cell.angle_gamma   90.00
#
_symmetry.space_group_name_H-M   'P 1'
#
loop_
_entity.id
_entity.type
_entity.pdbx_description
1 polymer ?
#
loop_
_entity_poly.entity_id
_entity_poly.type
_entity_poly.pdbx_seq_one_letter_code
_entity_poly.pdbx_strand_id
1 'polypeptide(L)'
;MLDNNKIQYIGKIENSNNVVIINGNLTIDGQISKDLQTSCLEILRTDFDKYTTTAIEQAKQEIEECIKSILEKLAKEQQKHLTERFQSLSMQAFLHDTLIEYISTEDKRAKEFIIDVLIDRLNFQNISTEKAILNEAIKLIPNLNASTSALITFMMLRQQMVNPSISFMLELFFKQLSPIVDIAYNIKTIDIE
;
A
#
# COMPACT_ATOMS: atom_id res chain seq x y z
N MET A 1 32.12 40.80 -28.45
CA MET A 1 31.89 41.09 -27.02
C MET A 1 30.40 40.97 -26.76
N LEU A 2 29.98 39.93 -26.04
CA LEU A 2 28.62 39.73 -25.53
C LEU A 2 28.77 38.87 -24.27
N ASP A 3 29.05 39.56 -23.16
CA ASP A 3 28.90 39.03 -21.81
C ASP A 3 27.40 38.89 -21.52
N ASN A 4 26.97 37.72 -21.04
CA ASN A 4 25.75 37.56 -20.26
C ASN A 4 25.69 36.17 -19.59
N ASN A 5 26.67 35.87 -18.73
CA ASN A 5 26.48 34.83 -17.71
C ASN A 5 25.78 35.45 -16.49
N LYS A 6 24.44 35.55 -16.56
CA LYS A 6 23.63 35.80 -15.37
C LYS A 6 23.56 34.53 -14.54
N ILE A 7 24.52 34.37 -13.63
CA ILE A 7 24.40 33.40 -12.53
C ILE A 7 23.36 33.97 -11.56
N GLN A 8 22.20 33.30 -11.45
CA GLN A 8 21.22 33.61 -10.41
C GLN A 8 21.69 33.02 -9.09
N TYR A 9 21.94 33.88 -8.11
CA TYR A 9 22.17 33.48 -6.73
C TYR A 9 20.82 33.16 -6.08
N ILE A 10 20.56 31.88 -5.82
CA ILE A 10 19.40 31.45 -5.03
C ILE A 10 19.67 31.87 -3.57
N GLY A 11 18.82 32.74 -3.04
CA GLY A 11 18.89 33.21 -1.65
C GLY A 11 18.70 32.06 -0.65
N LYS A 12 19.25 32.23 0.56
CA LYS A 12 19.08 31.28 1.67
C LYS A 12 17.61 30.93 1.85
N ILE A 13 17.30 29.65 1.75
CA ILE A 13 15.98 29.09 2.03
C ILE A 13 15.90 28.88 3.54
N GLU A 14 15.33 29.84 4.25
CA GLU A 14 14.88 29.63 5.63
C GLU A 14 13.40 29.20 5.58
N ASN A 15 13.10 28.03 6.16
CA ASN A 15 11.76 27.43 6.30
C ASN A 15 10.96 27.24 5.01
N SER A 16 11.21 26.15 4.27
CA SER A 16 10.20 25.66 3.34
C SER A 16 10.08 24.14 3.37
N ASN A 17 8.83 23.68 3.48
CA ASN A 17 8.38 22.30 3.29
C ASN A 17 8.50 21.87 1.81
N ASN A 18 9.60 22.22 1.14
CA ASN A 18 9.76 22.06 -0.30
C ASN A 18 10.79 20.97 -0.62
N VAL A 19 10.39 20.11 -1.56
CA VAL A 19 11.24 19.07 -2.15
C VAL A 19 12.28 19.73 -3.05
N VAL A 20 13.56 19.58 -2.70
CA VAL A 20 14.65 19.89 -3.62
C VAL A 20 15.05 18.60 -4.33
N ILE A 21 14.82 18.55 -5.65
CA ILE A 21 15.36 17.51 -6.53
C ILE A 21 16.67 18.07 -7.09
N ILE A 22 17.80 17.56 -6.61
CA ILE A 22 19.12 17.88 -7.18
C ILE A 22 19.66 16.59 -7.82
N ASN A 23 19.90 16.60 -9.14
CA ASN A 23 20.54 15.51 -9.89
C ASN A 23 19.97 14.10 -9.67
N GLY A 24 18.64 13.95 -9.59
CA GLY A 24 18.01 12.62 -9.46
C GLY A 24 18.21 11.93 -8.10
N ASN A 25 18.88 12.56 -7.15
CA ASN A 25 18.87 12.13 -5.75
C ASN A 25 17.64 12.69 -5.05
N LEU A 26 16.80 11.79 -4.54
CA LEU A 26 15.72 12.12 -3.63
C LEU A 26 16.34 12.64 -2.33
N THR A 27 16.23 13.94 -2.07
CA THR A 27 16.55 14.48 -0.74
C THR A 27 15.37 14.14 0.17
N ILE A 28 15.54 13.15 1.04
CA ILE A 28 14.62 12.86 2.15
C ILE A 28 14.75 14.02 3.13
N ASP A 29 13.63 14.54 3.60
CA ASP A 29 13.64 15.56 4.64
C ASP A 29 14.16 14.93 5.95
N GLY A 30 15.40 15.28 6.31
CA GLY A 30 16.06 14.72 7.49
C GLY A 30 15.33 15.02 8.79
N GLN A 31 14.54 16.10 8.84
CA GLN A 31 13.74 16.42 10.01
C GLN A 31 12.54 15.48 10.14
N ILE A 32 11.78 15.26 9.04
CA ILE A 32 10.65 14.32 9.02
C ILE A 32 11.10 12.90 9.38
N SER A 33 12.25 12.47 8.85
CA SER A 33 12.81 11.15 9.18
C SER A 33 13.10 11.00 10.67
N LYS A 34 13.70 12.01 11.28
CA LYS A 34 14.05 12.01 12.71
C LYS A 34 12.80 12.06 13.60
N ASP A 35 11.81 12.86 13.22
CA ASP A 35 10.55 12.98 13.96
C ASP A 35 9.76 11.67 13.91
N LEU A 36 9.70 11.03 12.74
CA LEU A 36 9.05 9.73 12.58
C LEU A 36 9.79 8.63 13.36
N GLN A 37 11.13 8.64 13.35
CA GLN A 37 11.93 7.71 14.15
C GLN A 37 11.66 7.86 15.64
N THR A 38 11.64 9.09 16.13
CA THR A 38 11.32 9.39 17.53
C THR A 38 9.93 8.86 17.87
N SER A 39 8.93 9.15 17.03
CA SER A 39 7.56 8.68 17.23
C SER A 39 7.43 7.15 17.23
N CYS A 40 8.09 6.46 16.30
CA CYS A 40 8.08 4.98 16.25
C CYS A 40 8.69 4.36 17.51
N LEU A 41 9.80 4.93 18.00
CA LEU A 41 10.46 4.46 19.22
C LEU A 41 9.62 4.74 20.47
N GLU A 42 8.89 5.85 20.51
CA GLU A 42 7.95 6.16 21.59
C GLU A 42 6.76 5.20 21.60
N ILE A 43 6.19 4.91 20.44
CA ILE A 43 5.06 3.97 20.26
C ILE A 43 5.42 2.58 20.79
N LEU A 44 6.64 2.10 20.51
CA LEU A 44 7.10 0.76 20.89
C LEU A 44 7.79 0.70 22.26
N ARG A 45 7.82 1.82 22.99
CA ARG A 45 8.62 1.94 24.22
C ARG A 45 8.32 0.82 25.22
N THR A 46 7.05 0.47 25.41
CA THR A 46 6.63 -0.59 26.33
C THR A 46 6.85 -2.00 25.79
N ASP A 47 6.91 -2.17 24.47
CA ASP A 47 7.19 -3.49 23.87
C ASP A 47 8.65 -3.87 24.01
N PHE A 48 9.55 -2.88 23.99
CA PHE A 48 10.97 -3.11 24.24
C PHE A 48 11.28 -3.66 25.64
N ASP A 49 10.41 -3.47 26.64
CA ASP A 49 10.57 -4.09 27.96
C ASP A 49 10.58 -5.63 27.90
N LYS A 50 10.04 -6.22 26.82
CA LYS A 50 10.02 -7.68 26.59
C LYS A 50 11.30 -8.20 25.92
N TYR A 51 12.15 -7.30 25.41
CA TYR A 51 13.31 -7.65 24.60
C TYR A 51 14.62 -7.55 25.39
N THR A 52 15.60 -8.35 24.98
CA THR A 52 16.97 -8.20 25.48
C THR A 52 17.61 -6.94 24.89
N THR A 53 18.63 -6.39 25.54
CA THR A 53 19.35 -5.20 25.04
C THR A 53 19.83 -5.37 23.60
N THR A 54 20.37 -6.53 23.23
CA THR A 54 20.82 -6.81 21.86
C THR A 54 19.65 -6.79 20.86
N ALA A 55 18.51 -7.40 21.22
CA ALA A 55 17.32 -7.40 20.37
C ALA A 55 16.71 -6.00 20.23
N ILE A 56 16.78 -5.16 21.27
CA ILE A 56 16.35 -3.76 21.20
C ILE A 56 17.20 -2.98 20.19
N GLU A 57 18.52 -3.13 20.20
CA GLU A 57 19.38 -2.45 19.23
C GLU A 57 19.14 -2.93 17.80
N GLN A 58 18.88 -4.22 17.60
CA GLN A 58 18.46 -4.75 16.29
C GLN A 58 17.11 -4.16 15.85
N ALA A 59 16.12 -4.13 16.74
CA ALA A 59 14.81 -3.55 16.43
C ALA A 59 14.91 -2.05 16.05
N LYS A 60 15.78 -1.28 16.71
CA LYS A 60 16.03 0.13 16.37
C LYS A 60 16.60 0.28 14.95
N GLN A 61 17.54 -0.59 14.57
CA GLN A 61 18.10 -0.60 13.21
C GLN A 61 17.03 -0.95 12.17
N GLU A 62 16.21 -1.97 12.45
CA GLU A 62 15.10 -2.38 11.59
C GLU A 62 14.05 -1.27 11.42
N ILE A 63 13.75 -0.52 12.48
CA ILE A 63 12.85 0.64 12.43
C ILE A 63 13.44 1.75 11.56
N GLU A 64 14.74 2.02 11.66
CA GLU A 64 15.41 3.02 10.82
C GLU A 64 15.35 2.63 9.33
N GLU A 65 15.59 1.36 9.01
CA GLU A 65 15.45 0.84 7.65
C GLU A 65 14.01 0.91 7.13
N CYS A 66 13.03 0.58 7.99
CA CYS A 66 11.61 0.67 7.69
C CYS A 66 11.21 2.11 7.35
N ILE A 67 11.56 3.08 8.20
CA ILE A 67 11.27 4.50 8.01
C ILE A 67 11.89 5.02 6.73
N LYS A 68 13.17 4.70 6.48
CA LYS A 68 13.83 5.09 5.24
C LYS A 68 13.08 4.57 4.03
N SER A 69 12.69 3.29 4.04
CA SER A 69 11.97 2.65 2.93
C SER A 69 10.59 3.28 2.69
N ILE A 70 9.85 3.58 3.76
CA ILE A 70 8.57 4.30 3.70
C ILE A 70 8.75 5.67 3.05
N LEU A 71 9.70 6.46 3.52
CA LEU A 71 9.92 7.82 3.03
C LEU A 71 10.40 7.83 1.58
N GLU A 72 11.25 6.88 1.19
CA GLU A 72 11.67 6.71 -0.20
C GLU A 72 10.49 6.37 -1.11
N LYS A 73 9.60 5.45 -0.71
CA LYS A 73 8.42 5.09 -1.49
C LYS A 73 7.42 6.25 -1.60
N LEU A 74 7.07 6.89 -0.48
CA LEU A 74 6.19 8.06 -0.48
C LEU A 74 6.73 9.17 -1.37
N ALA A 75 8.05 9.37 -1.41
CA ALA A 75 8.67 10.37 -2.25
C ALA A 75 8.69 9.96 -3.74
N LYS A 76 8.95 8.69 -4.06
CA LYS A 76 8.88 8.14 -5.43
C LYS A 76 7.46 8.24 -6.01
N GLU A 77 6.45 7.98 -5.19
CA GLU A 77 5.03 8.01 -5.57
C GLU A 77 4.39 9.41 -5.46
N GLN A 78 5.17 10.45 -5.13
CA GLN A 78 4.69 11.83 -4.95
C GLN A 78 3.62 11.99 -3.86
N GLN A 79 3.62 11.11 -2.85
CA GLN A 79 2.69 11.05 -1.73
C GLN A 79 3.25 11.66 -0.43
N LYS A 80 4.26 12.54 -0.50
CA LYS A 80 4.88 13.15 0.69
C LYS A 80 3.88 13.85 1.64
N HIS A 81 2.78 14.38 1.11
CA HIS A 81 1.73 15.02 1.92
C HIS A 81 1.06 14.06 2.92
N LEU A 82 1.21 12.74 2.76
CA LEU A 82 0.66 11.74 3.67
C LEU A 82 1.45 11.61 4.98
N THR A 83 2.67 12.15 5.08
CA THR A 83 3.51 12.03 6.28
C THR A 83 2.86 12.64 7.52
N GLU A 84 2.08 13.71 7.37
CA GLU A 84 1.33 14.32 8.48
C GLU A 84 0.32 13.36 9.12
N ARG A 85 -0.16 12.35 8.37
CA ARG A 85 -1.17 11.41 8.84
C ARG A 85 -0.66 10.43 9.89
N PHE A 86 0.66 10.21 9.96
CA PHE A 86 1.28 9.38 11.01
C PHE A 86 0.98 9.89 12.43
N GLN A 87 0.64 11.18 12.58
CA GLN A 87 0.31 11.77 13.88
C GLN A 87 -1.11 11.46 14.37
N SER A 88 -1.99 10.91 13.52
CA SER A 88 -3.36 10.64 13.93
C SER A 88 -3.45 9.39 14.80
N LEU A 89 -4.34 9.39 15.80
CA LEU A 89 -4.49 8.28 16.76
C LEU A 89 -4.72 6.92 16.07
N SER A 90 -5.65 6.88 15.11
CA SER A 90 -5.94 5.64 14.36
C SER A 90 -4.74 5.16 13.54
N MET A 91 -3.87 6.07 13.11
CA MET A 91 -2.67 5.73 12.34
C MET A 91 -1.54 5.31 13.26
N GLN A 92 -1.38 5.91 14.44
CA GLN A 92 -0.41 5.46 15.43
C GLN A 92 -0.70 4.05 15.94
N ALA A 93 -1.99 3.71 16.17
CA ALA A 93 -2.38 2.34 16.53
C ALA A 93 -2.06 1.34 15.41
N PHE A 94 -2.32 1.70 14.16
CA PHE A 94 -1.98 0.83 13.03
C PHE A 94 -0.47 0.75 12.78
N LEU A 95 0.26 1.86 12.98
CA LEU A 95 1.71 1.92 12.87
C LEU A 95 2.37 1.06 13.95
N HIS A 96 1.86 1.06 15.18
CA HIS A 96 2.29 0.15 16.23
C HIS A 96 2.23 -1.30 15.75
N ASP A 97 1.06 -1.77 15.32
CA ASP A 97 0.86 -3.16 14.88
C ASP A 97 1.77 -3.48 13.69
N THR A 98 1.88 -2.55 12.75
CA THR A 98 2.76 -2.66 11.59
C THR A 98 4.22 -2.84 11.98
N LEU A 99 4.71 -2.03 12.92
CA LEU A 99 6.11 -2.09 13.33
C LEU A 99 6.41 -3.41 14.06
N ILE A 100 5.50 -3.89 14.92
CA ILE A 100 5.65 -5.19 15.59
C ILE A 100 5.76 -6.33 14.58
N GLU A 101 4.88 -6.34 13.57
CA GLU A 101 4.91 -7.37 12.53
C GLU A 101 6.17 -7.22 11.64
N TYR A 102 6.58 -5.99 11.33
CA TYR A 102 7.78 -5.72 10.53
C TYR A 102 9.06 -6.22 11.22
N ILE A 103 9.27 -5.86 12.50
CA ILE A 103 10.49 -6.23 13.23
C ILE A 103 10.55 -7.73 13.52
N SER A 104 9.40 -8.39 13.62
CA SER A 104 9.30 -9.84 13.88
C SER A 104 9.41 -10.68 12.62
N THR A 105 9.30 -10.07 11.43
CA THR A 105 9.39 -10.74 10.14
C THR A 105 10.85 -10.84 9.69
N GLU A 106 11.31 -12.00 9.21
CA GLU A 106 12.66 -12.15 8.64
C GLU A 106 12.67 -12.08 7.09
N ASP A 107 11.56 -12.45 6.45
CA ASP A 107 11.46 -12.44 4.99
C ASP A 107 11.39 -11.02 4.43
N LYS A 108 12.37 -10.65 3.60
CA LYS A 108 12.48 -9.31 3.00
C LYS A 108 11.31 -8.94 2.09
N ARG A 109 10.71 -9.91 1.39
CA ARG A 109 9.54 -9.65 0.55
C ARG A 109 8.31 -9.39 1.40
N ALA A 110 8.13 -10.14 2.49
CA ALA A 110 7.06 -9.87 3.44
C ALA A 110 7.19 -8.47 4.05
N LYS A 111 8.39 -8.06 4.47
CA LYS A 111 8.67 -6.69 4.93
C LYS A 111 8.29 -5.62 3.90
N GLU A 112 8.59 -5.85 2.64
CA GLU A 112 8.22 -4.94 1.54
C GLU A 112 6.69 -4.79 1.41
N PHE A 113 5.96 -5.91 1.48
CA PHE A 113 4.48 -5.88 1.45
C PHE A 113 3.87 -5.20 2.68
N ILE A 114 4.47 -5.37 3.86
CA ILE A 114 4.06 -4.68 5.09
C ILE A 114 4.16 -3.15 4.89
N ILE A 115 5.25 -2.68 4.27
CA ILE A 115 5.43 -1.26 3.93
C ILE A 115 4.37 -0.80 2.92
N ASP A 116 4.09 -1.58 1.88
CA ASP A 116 3.07 -1.25 0.89
C ASP A 116 1.68 -1.10 1.53
N VAL A 117 1.30 -2.05 2.39
CA VAL A 117 0.04 -2.00 3.13
C VAL A 117 -0.03 -0.77 4.03
N LEU A 118 1.07 -0.39 4.68
CA LEU A 118 1.13 0.83 5.48
C LEU A 118 0.91 2.09 4.65
N ILE A 119 1.55 2.18 3.49
CA ILE A 119 1.40 3.33 2.58
C ILE A 119 -0.02 3.40 2.04
N ASP A 120 -0.58 2.28 1.59
CA ASP A 120 -1.98 2.21 1.16
C ASP A 120 -2.93 2.65 2.28
N ARG A 121 -2.66 2.20 3.51
CA ARG A 121 -3.47 2.52 4.67
C ARG A 121 -3.48 4.01 5.00
N LEU A 122 -2.39 4.74 4.72
CA LEU A 122 -2.33 6.20 4.88
C LEU A 122 -3.38 6.91 4.03
N ASN A 123 -3.81 6.35 2.89
CA ASN A 123 -4.79 6.97 2.01
C ASN A 123 -6.22 6.97 2.59
N PHE A 124 -6.53 6.11 3.56
CA PHE A 124 -7.90 5.92 4.09
C PHE A 124 -8.07 6.48 5.51
N GLN A 125 -8.75 7.62 5.65
CA GLN A 125 -9.03 8.20 6.97
C GLN A 125 -10.32 7.65 7.59
N ASN A 126 -11.39 7.63 6.80
CA ASN A 126 -12.73 7.21 7.24
C ASN A 126 -12.84 5.69 7.37
N ILE A 127 -13.85 5.25 8.11
CA ILE A 127 -14.21 3.83 8.16
C ILE A 127 -14.60 3.39 6.76
N SER A 128 -13.93 2.36 6.26
CA SER A 128 -14.24 1.72 4.99
C SER A 128 -13.85 0.24 5.05
N THR A 129 -14.38 -0.54 4.11
CA THR A 129 -14.04 -1.96 3.98
C THR A 129 -12.56 -2.13 3.65
N GLU A 130 -12.01 -1.28 2.79
CA GLU A 130 -10.59 -1.27 2.42
C GLU A 130 -9.70 -1.05 3.62
N LYS A 131 -10.04 -0.06 4.47
CA LYS A 131 -9.34 0.18 5.74
C LYS A 131 -9.34 -1.05 6.64
N ALA A 132 -10.48 -1.74 6.75
CA ALA A 132 -10.58 -2.95 7.56
C ALA A 132 -9.75 -4.11 6.99
N ILE A 133 -9.73 -4.27 5.66
CA ILE A 133 -8.92 -5.28 4.97
C ILE A 133 -7.43 -5.02 5.20
N LEU A 134 -6.96 -3.78 5.02
CA LEU A 134 -5.56 -3.41 5.24
C LEU A 134 -5.14 -3.64 6.70
N ASN A 135 -6.02 -3.30 7.65
CA ASN A 135 -5.82 -3.57 9.07
C ASN A 135 -5.64 -5.06 9.39
N GLU A 136 -6.29 -5.95 8.66
CA GLU A 136 -6.18 -7.39 8.88
C GLU A 136 -5.02 -8.00 8.07
N ALA A 137 -4.75 -7.46 6.88
CA ALA A 137 -3.65 -7.91 6.03
C ALA A 137 -2.30 -7.86 6.76
N ILE A 138 -2.06 -6.81 7.55
CA ILE A 138 -0.79 -6.63 8.27
C ILE A 138 -0.48 -7.79 9.23
N LYS A 139 -1.50 -8.39 9.84
CA LYS A 139 -1.38 -9.53 10.78
C LYS A 139 -1.18 -10.85 10.05
N LEU A 140 -1.67 -10.94 8.81
CA LEU A 140 -1.64 -12.16 8.03
C LEU A 140 -0.37 -12.29 7.21
N ILE A 141 0.16 -11.19 6.65
CA ILE A 141 1.32 -11.18 5.74
C ILE A 141 2.53 -11.94 6.31
N PRO A 142 2.97 -11.72 7.56
CA PRO A 142 4.13 -12.43 8.13
C PRO A 142 3.95 -13.96 8.16
N ASN A 143 2.70 -14.42 8.23
CA ASN A 143 2.34 -15.83 8.34
C ASN A 143 2.09 -16.50 6.98
N LEU A 144 2.14 -15.75 5.87
CA LEU A 144 1.96 -16.27 4.52
C LEU A 144 3.25 -16.91 4.01
N ASN A 145 3.31 -18.23 4.02
CA ASN A 145 4.32 -18.98 3.27
C ASN A 145 3.84 -19.27 1.84
N ALA A 146 4.77 -19.72 0.99
CA ALA A 146 4.49 -19.99 -0.43
C ALA A 146 3.30 -20.94 -0.65
N SER A 147 3.13 -21.96 0.20
CA SER A 147 2.02 -22.91 0.10
C SER A 147 0.68 -22.26 0.45
N THR A 148 0.64 -21.46 1.52
CA THR A 148 -0.57 -20.72 1.92
C THR A 148 -0.95 -19.70 0.86
N SER A 149 0.02 -18.95 0.33
CA SER A 149 -0.20 -17.99 -0.77
C SER A 149 -0.72 -18.70 -2.02
N ALA A 150 -0.10 -19.82 -2.43
CA ALA A 150 -0.55 -20.60 -3.58
C ALA A 150 -1.98 -21.13 -3.40
N LEU A 151 -2.33 -21.60 -2.19
CA LEU A 151 -3.68 -22.04 -1.88
C LEU A 151 -4.69 -20.89 -1.98
N ILE A 152 -4.40 -19.73 -1.41
CA ILE A 152 -5.28 -18.55 -1.51
C ILE A 152 -5.42 -18.12 -2.97
N THR A 153 -4.33 -18.04 -3.73
CA THR A 153 -4.36 -17.74 -5.16
C THR A 153 -5.20 -18.76 -5.92
N PHE A 154 -5.07 -20.04 -5.62
CA PHE A 154 -5.88 -21.10 -6.24
C PHE A 154 -7.36 -20.96 -5.87
N MET A 155 -7.69 -20.65 -4.62
CA MET A 155 -9.08 -20.42 -4.19
C MET A 155 -9.68 -19.19 -4.90
N MET A 156 -8.92 -18.10 -5.01
CA MET A 156 -9.34 -16.89 -5.74
C MET A 156 -9.52 -17.19 -7.23
N LEU A 157 -8.57 -17.88 -7.86
CA LEU A 157 -8.67 -18.29 -9.26
C LEU A 157 -9.88 -19.19 -9.49
N ARG A 158 -10.10 -20.19 -8.63
CA ARG A 158 -11.29 -21.04 -8.66
C ARG A 158 -12.55 -20.19 -8.52
N GLN A 159 -12.60 -19.24 -7.60
CA GLN A 159 -13.76 -18.36 -7.43
C GLN A 159 -14.05 -17.57 -8.70
N GLN A 160 -13.04 -17.00 -9.35
CA GLN A 160 -13.19 -16.29 -10.63
C GLN A 160 -13.64 -17.21 -11.77
N MET A 161 -13.16 -18.46 -11.80
CA MET A 161 -13.47 -19.43 -12.86
C MET A 161 -14.84 -20.12 -12.68
N VAL A 162 -15.26 -20.37 -11.43
CA VAL A 162 -16.49 -21.11 -11.10
C VAL A 162 -17.69 -20.19 -10.85
N ASN A 163 -17.46 -18.95 -10.43
CA ASN A 163 -18.49 -17.90 -10.38
C ASN A 163 -18.21 -16.87 -11.49
N PRO A 164 -18.50 -17.19 -12.76
CA PRO A 164 -18.36 -16.23 -13.84
C PRO A 164 -19.17 -14.97 -13.53
N SER A 165 -18.66 -13.81 -13.97
CA SER A 165 -19.38 -12.55 -13.79
C SER A 165 -20.79 -12.68 -14.37
N ILE A 166 -21.78 -12.12 -13.69
CA ILE A 166 -23.17 -12.10 -14.18
C ILE A 166 -23.21 -11.56 -15.62
N SER A 167 -22.36 -10.58 -15.93
CA SER A 167 -22.16 -10.04 -17.28
C SER A 167 -21.77 -11.12 -18.31
N PHE A 168 -20.81 -11.99 -17.99
CA PHE A 168 -20.39 -13.08 -18.86
C PHE A 168 -21.50 -14.12 -19.05
N MET A 169 -22.21 -14.49 -17.98
CA MET A 169 -23.35 -15.41 -18.09
C MET A 169 -24.48 -14.82 -18.94
N LEU A 170 -24.83 -13.56 -18.72
CA LEU A 170 -25.85 -12.85 -19.51
C LEU A 170 -25.47 -12.78 -20.98
N GLU A 171 -24.21 -12.47 -21.31
CA GLU A 171 -23.75 -12.44 -22.70
C GLU A 171 -23.86 -13.81 -23.38
N LEU A 172 -23.53 -14.89 -22.65
CA LEU A 172 -23.68 -16.25 -23.14
C LEU A 172 -25.15 -16.62 -23.35
N PHE A 173 -26.03 -16.27 -22.41
CA PHE A 173 -27.48 -16.49 -22.54
C PHE A 173 -28.07 -15.70 -23.71
N PHE A 174 -27.70 -14.43 -23.89
CA PHE A 174 -28.17 -13.64 -25.03
C PHE A 174 -27.68 -14.20 -26.36
N LYS A 175 -26.42 -14.67 -26.44
CA LYS A 175 -25.91 -15.38 -27.62
C LYS A 175 -26.68 -16.67 -27.92
N GLN A 176 -27.11 -17.41 -26.89
CA GLN A 176 -27.93 -18.62 -27.05
C GLN A 176 -29.38 -18.31 -27.44
N LEU A 177 -29.92 -17.16 -27.00
CA LEU A 177 -31.27 -16.72 -27.34
C LEU A 177 -31.34 -16.10 -28.75
N SER A 178 -30.25 -15.52 -29.27
CA SER A 178 -30.24 -14.87 -30.59
C SER A 178 -30.78 -15.76 -31.71
N PRO A 179 -30.35 -17.03 -31.87
CA PRO A 179 -30.90 -17.91 -32.90
C PRO A 179 -32.40 -18.19 -32.71
N ILE A 180 -32.88 -18.27 -31.47
CA ILE A 180 -34.30 -18.50 -31.16
C ILE A 180 -35.13 -17.27 -31.52
N VAL A 181 -34.61 -16.08 -31.22
CA VAL A 181 -35.24 -14.80 -31.60
C VAL A 181 -35.25 -14.63 -33.11
N ASP A 182 -34.17 -14.98 -33.80
CA ASP A 182 -34.07 -14.95 -35.25
C ASP A 182 -35.04 -15.95 -35.91
N ILE A 183 -35.17 -17.15 -35.34
CA ILE A 183 -36.16 -18.14 -35.79
C ILE A 183 -37.57 -17.60 -35.57
N ALA A 184 -37.88 -17.09 -34.37
CA ALA A 184 -39.20 -16.55 -34.03
C ALA A 184 -39.60 -15.36 -34.90
N TYR A 185 -38.65 -14.46 -35.21
CA TYR A 185 -38.87 -13.32 -36.10
C TYR A 185 -39.18 -13.73 -37.54
N ASN A 186 -38.67 -14.89 -37.98
CA ASN A 186 -38.88 -15.41 -39.32
C ASN A 186 -40.16 -16.27 -39.46
N ILE A 187 -40.92 -16.51 -38.39
CA ILE A 187 -42.24 -17.14 -38.45
C ILE A 187 -43.24 -16.12 -38.98
N LYS A 188 -43.57 -16.19 -40.28
CA LYS A 188 -44.49 -15.25 -40.95
C LYS A 188 -45.95 -15.73 -41.00
N THR A 189 -46.20 -16.99 -40.69
CA THR A 189 -47.54 -17.58 -40.69
C THR A 189 -47.64 -18.54 -39.51
N ILE A 190 -48.43 -18.17 -38.52
CA ILE A 190 -49.01 -19.15 -37.60
C ILE A 190 -50.29 -19.61 -38.31
N ASP A 191 -50.16 -20.52 -39.28
CA ASP A 191 -51.34 -21.24 -39.78
C ASP A 191 -51.77 -22.20 -38.67
N ILE A 192 -52.77 -21.76 -37.91
CA ILE A 192 -53.56 -22.61 -37.03
C ILE A 192 -54.68 -23.16 -37.92
N GLU A 193 -54.55 -24.42 -38.36
CA GLU A 193 -55.69 -25.24 -38.80
C GLU A 193 -56.43 -25.81 -37.59
#